data_AF-A0A183NN83-F1
#
_entry.id   AF-A0A183NN83-F1
#
_cell.length_a   1.000
_cell.length_b   1.000
_cell.length_c   1.000
_cell.angle_alpha   90.00
_cell.angle_beta   90.00
_cell.angle_gamma   90.00
#
_symmetry.space_group_name_H-M   'P 1'
#
loop_
_entity.id
_entity.type
_entity.pdbx_description
1 polymer ?
#
loop_
_entity_poly.entity_id
_entity_poly.type
_entity_poly.pdbx_seq_one_letter_code
_entity_poly.pdbx_strand_id
1 'polypeptide(L)'
;MNRQKFGINTLCIEGPTTTGKTLILKLITQNYTFGTVRMSGNHSKFFLQNLNNKSVALMEQPRITPVNVNDFKQLLGGSSLDIHIKHQSDVTLQRIPVLISTNSNLGLYINSEDKKAIYKRCITYHFTQSIGSSLPEPPFRFCACHLYGFFREAFADEGGQ
;
A
#
# COMPACT_ATOMS: atom_id res chain seq x y z
N MET A 1 -2.96 -5.02 22.62
CA MET A 1 -2.63 -3.57 22.87
C MET A 1 -2.26 -2.82 21.58
N ASN A 2 -3.15 -1.97 21.03
CA ASN A 2 -2.93 -1.24 19.77
C ASN A 2 -1.86 -0.13 19.91
N ARG A 3 -0.59 -0.47 19.69
CA ARG A 3 0.48 0.54 19.51
C ARG A 3 0.29 1.22 18.16
N GLN A 4 -0.59 2.23 18.08
CA GLN A 4 -0.62 3.12 16.91
C GLN A 4 0.72 3.86 16.86
N LYS A 5 1.67 3.35 16.08
CA LYS A 5 2.85 4.13 15.71
C LYS A 5 2.38 5.30 14.85
N PHE A 6 2.28 6.47 15.47
CA PHE A 6 1.99 7.70 14.74
C PHE A 6 3.00 7.89 13.62
N GLY A 7 2.52 8.17 12.41
CA GLY A 7 3.35 8.41 11.23
C GLY A 7 3.73 7.18 10.41
N ILE A 8 3.34 5.95 10.80
CA ILE A 8 3.49 4.76 9.94
C ILE A 8 2.10 4.29 9.50
N ASN A 9 1.86 4.28 8.19
CA ASN A 9 0.57 3.87 7.61
C ASN A 9 0.73 3.01 6.35
N THR A 10 1.96 2.64 6.01
CA THR A 10 2.27 1.98 4.73
C THR A 10 3.02 0.68 4.93
N LEU A 11 2.60 -0.39 4.24
CA LEU A 11 3.38 -1.60 4.00
C LEU A 11 3.95 -1.53 2.58
N CYS A 12 5.28 -1.54 2.46
CA CYS A 12 5.98 -1.55 1.19
C CYS A 12 6.67 -2.89 0.98
N ILE A 13 6.47 -3.50 -0.19
CA ILE A 13 7.22 -4.67 -0.64
C ILE A 13 8.08 -4.26 -1.84
N GLU A 14 9.39 -4.35 -1.66
CA GLU A 14 10.38 -4.02 -2.69
C GLU A 14 11.09 -5.27 -3.20
N GLY A 15 11.45 -5.30 -4.47
CA GLY A 15 12.32 -6.33 -5.02
C GLY A 15 12.10 -6.62 -6.49
N PRO A 16 12.89 -7.50 -7.12
CA PRO A 16 12.81 -7.79 -8.55
C PRO A 16 11.42 -8.19 -9.05
N THR A 17 11.20 -8.16 -10.37
CA THR A 17 10.00 -8.75 -10.96
C THR A 17 9.87 -10.23 -10.58
N THR A 18 8.66 -10.79 -10.72
CA THR A 18 8.34 -12.21 -10.47
C THR A 18 8.57 -12.73 -9.04
N THR A 19 8.83 -11.86 -8.06
CA THR A 19 8.97 -12.28 -6.65
C THR A 19 7.64 -12.38 -5.87
N GLY A 20 6.49 -12.20 -6.53
CA GLY A 20 5.17 -12.37 -5.89
C GLY A 20 4.63 -11.18 -5.10
N LYS A 21 5.29 -10.01 -5.16
CA LYS A 21 4.87 -8.79 -4.41
C LYS A 21 3.42 -8.40 -4.65
N THR A 22 3.01 -8.30 -5.92
CA THR A 22 1.63 -7.99 -6.29
C THR A 22 0.66 -9.10 -5.88
N LEU A 23 1.07 -10.37 -5.99
CA LEU A 23 0.23 -11.51 -5.66
C LEU A 23 -0.18 -11.47 -4.19
N ILE A 24 0.78 -11.28 -3.28
CA ILE A 24 0.50 -11.26 -1.84
C ILE A 24 -0.33 -10.03 -1.43
N LEU A 25 -0.06 -8.84 -1.99
CA LEU A 25 -0.84 -7.65 -1.66
C LEU A 25 -2.29 -7.77 -2.15
N LYS A 26 -2.52 -8.35 -3.34
CA LYS A 26 -3.88 -8.60 -3.85
C LYS A 26 -4.64 -9.58 -2.98
N LEU A 27 -3.98 -10.62 -2.46
CA LEU A 27 -4.58 -11.57 -1.51
C LEU A 27 -4.99 -10.88 -0.21
N ILE A 28 -4.15 -9.97 0.31
CA ILE A 28 -4.47 -9.17 1.49
C ILE A 28 -5.68 -8.27 1.23
N THR A 29 -5.73 -7.58 0.08
CA THR A 29 -6.80 -6.62 -0.24
C THR A 29 -8.10 -7.25 -0.72
N GLN A 30 -8.12 -8.56 -1.00
CA GLN A 30 -9.24 -9.23 -1.65
C GLN A 30 -10.57 -9.07 -0.91
N ASN A 31 -10.53 -9.00 0.43
CA ASN A 31 -11.71 -8.85 1.27
C ASN A 31 -12.03 -7.38 1.64
N TYR A 32 -11.36 -6.41 1.00
CA TYR A 32 -11.49 -4.99 1.30
C TYR A 32 -11.95 -4.19 0.07
N THR A 33 -12.62 -3.06 0.29
CA THR A 33 -12.90 -2.10 -0.78
C THR A 33 -11.64 -1.27 -1.04
N PHE A 34 -10.76 -1.75 -1.92
CA PHE A 34 -9.51 -1.04 -2.22
C PHE A 34 -9.63 -0.08 -3.40
N GLY A 35 -8.82 0.98 -3.36
CA GLY A 35 -8.61 1.91 -4.47
C GLY A 35 -7.18 1.82 -4.99
N THR A 36 -6.99 1.98 -6.30
CA THR A 36 -5.65 2.00 -6.89
C THR A 36 -5.22 3.41 -7.24
N VAL A 37 -3.98 3.77 -6.87
CA VAL A 37 -3.35 5.01 -7.30
C VAL A 37 -2.52 4.73 -8.54
N ARG A 38 -2.90 5.32 -9.67
CA ARG A 38 -2.16 5.23 -10.93
C ARG A 38 -1.85 6.62 -11.42
N MET A 39 -0.59 6.85 -11.77
CA MET A 39 -0.19 8.09 -12.44
C MET A 39 -0.50 7.95 -13.93
N SER A 40 -1.67 8.44 -14.37
CA SER A 40 -1.96 8.59 -15.80
C SER A 40 -1.24 9.83 -16.34
N GLY A 41 -0.19 9.64 -17.14
CA GLY A 41 0.41 10.57 -18.11
C GLY A 41 0.78 11.99 -17.70
N ASN A 42 -0.14 12.77 -17.15
CA ASN A 42 -0.09 14.23 -17.07
C ASN A 42 -0.31 14.76 -15.64
N HIS A 43 0.46 14.28 -14.65
CA HIS A 43 0.48 14.82 -13.27
C HIS A 43 -0.90 15.31 -12.77
N SER A 44 -1.93 14.50 -12.99
CA SER A 44 -3.29 14.95 -12.77
C SER A 44 -3.51 15.15 -11.29
N LYS A 45 -4.08 16.30 -10.89
CA LYS A 45 -4.51 16.58 -9.51
C LYS A 45 -5.51 15.53 -8.98
N PHE A 46 -6.13 14.75 -9.87
CA PHE A 46 -7.11 13.71 -9.55
C PHE A 46 -6.50 12.32 -9.30
N PHE A 47 -5.18 12.20 -9.11
CA PHE A 47 -4.52 10.89 -8.99
C PHE A 47 -4.97 10.07 -7.76
N LEU A 48 -5.52 10.73 -6.74
CA LEU A 48 -6.06 10.10 -5.52
C LEU A 48 -7.58 9.89 -5.53
N GLN A 49 -8.30 10.35 -6.56
CA GLN A 49 -9.78 10.30 -6.58
C GLN A 49 -10.32 8.87 -6.39
N ASN A 50 -9.56 7.86 -6.82
CA ASN A 50 -9.94 6.44 -6.71
C ASN A 50 -9.92 5.92 -5.27
N LEU A 51 -9.36 6.68 -4.32
CA LEU A 51 -9.33 6.36 -2.90
C LEU A 51 -10.59 6.82 -2.16
N ASN A 52 -11.44 7.63 -2.81
CA ASN A 52 -12.69 8.06 -2.21
C ASN A 52 -13.58 6.86 -1.87
N ASN A 53 -14.10 6.82 -0.63
CA ASN A 53 -14.91 5.73 -0.10
C ASN A 53 -14.25 4.34 -0.17
N LYS A 54 -12.91 4.27 -0.11
CA LYS A 54 -12.15 3.02 -0.04
C LYS A 54 -11.59 2.79 1.35
N SER A 55 -11.44 1.53 1.73
CA SER A 55 -10.87 1.14 3.01
C SER A 55 -9.36 0.89 2.96
N VAL A 56 -8.78 0.69 1.77
CA VAL A 56 -7.34 0.41 1.57
C VAL A 56 -6.86 1.06 0.27
N ALA A 57 -5.65 1.63 0.28
CA ALA A 57 -4.97 2.04 -0.96
C ALA A 57 -4.00 0.94 -1.41
N LEU A 58 -4.11 0.49 -2.66
CA LEU A 58 -3.17 -0.44 -3.29
C LEU A 58 -2.41 0.27 -4.41
N MET A 59 -1.09 0.30 -4.33
CA MET A 59 -0.24 0.98 -5.31
C MET A 59 0.78 0.01 -5.88
N GLU A 60 0.75 -0.16 -7.20
CA GLU A 60 1.70 -0.99 -7.93
C GLU A 60 2.63 -0.06 -8.71
N GLN A 61 3.93 -0.12 -8.41
CA GLN A 61 4.98 0.73 -8.99
C GLN A 61 4.64 2.24 -8.90
N PRO A 62 4.32 2.79 -7.71
CA PRO A 62 4.00 4.20 -7.59
C PRO A 62 5.20 5.05 -7.99
N ARG A 63 4.93 6.15 -8.70
CA ARG A 63 5.92 7.15 -9.08
C ARG A 63 5.76 8.39 -8.22
N ILE A 64 6.63 8.52 -7.21
CA ILE A 64 6.71 9.70 -6.35
C ILE A 64 7.68 10.69 -6.99
N THR A 65 7.25 11.92 -7.20
CA THR A 65 8.03 13.01 -7.80
C THR A 65 7.97 14.24 -6.89
N PRO A 66 8.82 15.27 -7.10
CA PRO A 66 8.82 16.47 -6.26
C PRO A 66 7.46 17.19 -6.24
N VAL A 67 6.64 16.99 -7.28
CA VAL A 67 5.30 17.61 -7.40
C VAL A 67 4.29 16.99 -6.44
N ASN A 68 4.35 15.67 -6.20
CA ASN A 68 3.35 14.95 -5.41
C ASN A 68 3.89 14.44 -4.07
N VAL A 69 5.18 14.68 -3.77
CA VAL A 69 5.86 14.09 -2.62
C VAL A 69 5.21 14.47 -1.29
N ASN A 70 4.64 15.67 -1.19
CA ASN A 70 3.98 16.13 0.03
C ASN A 70 2.64 15.42 0.27
N ASP A 71 1.85 15.22 -0.78
CA ASP A 71 0.62 14.41 -0.71
C ASP A 71 0.94 12.97 -0.32
N PHE A 72 2.01 12.40 -0.90
CA PHE A 72 2.49 11.07 -0.50
C PHE A 72 2.97 11.05 0.97
N LYS A 73 3.67 12.08 1.47
CA LYS A 73 4.03 12.13 2.90
C LYS A 73 2.78 12.14 3.79
N GLN A 74 1.71 12.82 3.42
CA GLN A 74 0.47 12.81 4.19
C GLN A 74 -0.21 11.44 4.12
N LEU A 75 -0.43 10.92 2.91
CA LEU A 75 -1.10 9.64 2.67
C LEU A 75 -0.37 8.46 3.32
N LEU A 76 0.95 8.37 3.10
CA LEU A 76 1.77 7.27 3.63
C LEU A 76 1.96 7.38 5.15
N GLY A 77 1.83 8.59 5.72
CA GLY A 77 1.85 8.84 7.16
C GLY A 77 0.50 8.64 7.85
N GLY A 78 -0.59 8.52 7.07
CA GLY A 78 -1.95 8.36 7.58
C GLY A 78 -2.59 9.64 8.08
N SER A 79 -2.11 10.80 7.62
CA SER A 79 -2.77 12.09 7.83
C SER A 79 -3.98 12.22 6.92
N SER A 80 -5.02 12.94 7.37
CA SER A 80 -6.10 13.35 6.49
C SER A 80 -5.56 14.32 5.43
N LEU A 81 -6.05 14.19 4.19
CA LEU A 81 -5.74 15.14 3.12
C LEU A 81 -6.94 15.36 2.22
N ASP A 82 -7.07 16.55 1.67
CA ASP A 82 -8.12 16.87 0.70
C ASP A 82 -7.73 16.33 -0.67
N ILE A 83 -8.65 15.59 -1.29
CA ILE A 83 -8.49 15.00 -2.60
C ILE A 83 -9.46 15.64 -3.59
N HIS A 84 -8.93 15.98 -4.76
CA HIS A 84 -9.73 16.48 -5.87
C HIS A 84 -10.46 15.33 -6.56
N ILE A 85 -11.74 15.52 -6.86
CA ILE A 85 -12.56 14.55 -7.59
C ILE A 85 -13.23 15.27 -8.75
N LYS A 86 -13.27 14.63 -9.92
CA LYS A 86 -13.85 15.25 -11.12
C LYS A 86 -15.34 15.55 -10.93
N HIS A 87 -15.76 16.73 -11.36
CA HIS A 87 -17.15 17.18 -11.40
C HIS A 87 -17.86 17.27 -10.03
N GLN A 88 -17.10 17.31 -8.93
CA GLN A 88 -17.64 17.50 -7.59
C GLN A 88 -16.66 18.31 -6.73
N SER A 89 -17.10 18.73 -5.54
CA SER A 89 -16.24 19.39 -4.57
C SER A 89 -15.15 18.44 -4.06
N ASP A 90 -14.07 19.04 -3.55
CA ASP A 90 -13.02 18.31 -2.87
C ASP A 90 -13.58 17.54 -1.66
N VAL A 91 -12.98 16.39 -1.38
CA VAL A 91 -13.37 15.52 -0.27
C VAL A 91 -12.15 15.27 0.60
N THR A 92 -12.32 15.34 1.91
CA THR A 92 -11.26 14.98 2.86
C THR A 92 -11.13 13.46 2.96
N LEU A 93 -10.03 12.92 2.44
CA LEU A 93 -9.66 11.52 2.60
C LEU A 93 -9.17 11.28 4.03
N GLN A 94 -9.88 10.44 4.77
CA GLN A 94 -9.47 9.98 6.10
C GLN A 94 -8.33 8.95 6.01
N ARG A 95 -7.71 8.64 7.16
CA ARG A 95 -6.65 7.64 7.22
C ARG A 95 -7.12 6.29 6.67
N ILE A 96 -6.46 5.81 5.62
CA ILE A 96 -6.60 4.46 5.09
C ILE A 96 -5.22 3.79 4.99
N PRO A 97 -5.05 2.51 5.33
CA PRO A 97 -3.78 1.81 5.16
C PRO A 97 -3.35 1.78 3.69
N VAL A 98 -2.05 1.88 3.46
CA VAL A 98 -1.45 1.87 2.11
C VAL A 98 -0.58 0.64 1.91
N LEU A 99 -0.81 -0.07 0.82
CA LEU A 99 -0.03 -1.24 0.41
C LEU A 99 0.68 -0.92 -0.90
N ILE A 100 2.00 -1.08 -0.92
CA ILE A 100 2.85 -0.76 -2.06
C ILE A 100 3.64 -1.98 -2.52
N SER A 101 3.62 -2.27 -3.82
CA SER A 101 4.60 -3.13 -4.47
C SER A 101 5.46 -2.31 -5.43
N THR A 102 6.79 -2.46 -5.38
CA THR A 102 7.69 -1.74 -6.29
C THR A 102 8.93 -2.56 -6.63
N ASN A 103 9.44 -2.40 -7.85
CA ASN A 103 10.70 -3.01 -8.28
C ASN A 103 11.90 -2.12 -7.97
N SER A 104 11.66 -0.84 -7.79
CA SER A 104 12.68 0.19 -7.58
C SER A 104 12.44 0.91 -6.26
N ASN A 105 13.47 1.57 -5.77
CA ASN A 105 13.37 2.41 -4.59
C ASN A 105 12.25 3.46 -4.75
N LEU A 106 11.38 3.61 -3.75
CA LEU A 106 10.26 4.56 -3.79
C LEU A 106 10.71 6.02 -3.95
N GLY A 107 11.90 6.35 -3.45
CA GLY A 107 12.47 7.68 -3.54
C GLY A 107 13.32 7.93 -4.78
N LEU A 108 13.16 7.14 -5.86
CA LEU A 108 14.02 7.24 -7.06
C LEU A 108 14.01 8.63 -7.71
N TYR A 109 12.90 9.36 -7.67
CA TYR A 109 12.75 10.64 -8.36
C TYR A 109 12.66 11.85 -7.42
N ILE A 110 13.05 11.71 -6.16
CA ILE A 110 13.01 12.76 -5.14
C ILE A 110 14.36 12.90 -4.45
N ASN A 111 14.59 14.01 -3.76
CA ASN A 111 15.83 14.23 -3.03
C ASN A 111 15.97 13.25 -1.84
N SER A 112 17.17 13.18 -1.27
CA SER A 112 17.51 12.26 -0.18
C SER A 112 16.71 12.51 1.10
N GLU A 113 16.33 13.75 1.39
CA GLU A 113 15.56 14.10 2.60
C GLU A 113 14.12 13.61 2.49
N ASP A 114 13.50 13.87 1.35
CA ASP A 114 12.15 13.41 1.04
C ASP A 114 12.10 11.89 0.98
N LYS A 115 13.10 11.26 0.37
CA LYS A 115 13.24 9.80 0.38
C LYS A 115 13.26 9.26 1.81
N LYS A 116 14.07 9.82 2.71
CA LYS A 116 14.08 9.43 4.13
C LYS A 116 12.71 9.64 4.78
N ALA A 117 12.02 10.74 4.46
CA ALA A 117 10.70 11.03 4.99
C ALA A 117 9.65 10.01 4.53
N ILE A 118 9.68 9.58 3.27
CA ILE A 118 8.81 8.52 2.74
C ILE A 118 9.06 7.20 3.47
N TYR A 119 10.32 6.75 3.55
CA TYR A 119 10.63 5.47 4.19
C TYR A 119 10.32 5.44 5.69
N LYS A 120 10.42 6.56 6.42
CA LYS A 120 9.99 6.64 7.83
C LYS A 120 8.50 6.32 8.04
N ARG A 121 7.69 6.39 6.98
CA ARG A 121 6.24 6.14 7.00
C ARG A 121 5.87 4.73 6.55
N CYS A 122 6.87 3.94 6.14
CA CYS A 122 6.72 2.60 5.60
C CYS A 122 7.31 1.56 6.55
N ILE A 123 6.65 0.40 6.63
CA ILE A 123 7.28 -0.86 6.98
C ILE A 123 7.66 -1.53 5.65
N THR A 124 8.96 -1.72 5.42
CA THR A 124 9.46 -2.23 4.13
C THR A 124 9.96 -3.67 4.27
N TYR A 125 9.48 -4.54 3.39
CA TYR A 125 10.00 -5.90 3.20
C TYR A 125 10.66 -6.04 1.83
N HIS A 126 11.74 -6.82 1.77
CA HIS A 126 12.45 -7.10 0.52
C HIS A 126 12.15 -8.53 0.06
N PHE A 127 11.48 -8.65 -1.09
CA PHE A 127 11.23 -9.92 -1.75
C PHE A 127 12.30 -10.14 -2.80
N THR A 128 13.30 -10.98 -2.48
CA THR A 128 14.47 -11.23 -3.32
C THR A 128 14.36 -12.50 -4.15
N GLN A 129 13.53 -13.45 -3.74
CA GLN A 129 13.40 -14.75 -4.39
C GLN A 129 12.31 -14.74 -5.46
N SER A 130 12.67 -15.16 -6.67
CA SER A 130 11.72 -15.32 -7.78
C SER A 130 10.81 -16.52 -7.53
N ILE A 131 9.51 -16.32 -7.74
CA ILE A 131 8.56 -17.41 -7.82
C ILE A 131 8.70 -17.97 -9.23
N GLY A 132 9.44 -19.07 -9.36
CA GLY A 132 9.74 -19.69 -10.64
C GLY A 132 8.48 -20.06 -11.43
N SER A 133 8.61 -20.16 -12.76
CA SER A 133 7.52 -20.58 -13.65
C SER A 133 7.27 -22.10 -13.65
N SER A 134 8.25 -22.89 -13.20
CA SER A 134 8.23 -24.35 -13.19
C SER A 134 7.97 -24.93 -11.80
N LEU A 135 7.14 -24.28 -11.00
CA LEU A 135 6.73 -24.84 -9.71
C LEU A 135 5.61 -25.87 -9.98
N PRO A 136 5.67 -27.07 -9.36
CA PRO A 136 4.55 -28.00 -9.42
C PRO A 136 3.29 -27.30 -8.88
N GLU A 137 2.11 -27.67 -9.39
CA GLU A 137 0.87 -27.12 -8.86
C GLU A 137 0.85 -27.32 -7.34
N PRO A 138 0.72 -26.25 -6.54
CA PRO A 138 0.74 -26.40 -5.10
C PRO A 138 -0.50 -27.21 -4.69
N PRO A 139 -0.37 -28.12 -3.70
CA PRO A 139 -1.49 -28.95 -3.26
C PRO A 139 -2.67 -28.10 -2.75
N PHE A 140 -2.39 -26.86 -2.33
CA PHE A 140 -3.39 -25.89 -1.91
C PHE A 140 -3.04 -24.50 -2.46
N ARG A 141 -4.05 -23.77 -2.95
CA ARG A 141 -3.90 -22.37 -3.38
C ARG A 141 -4.14 -21.44 -2.19
N PHE A 142 -3.14 -20.64 -1.85
CA PHE A 142 -3.27 -19.67 -0.76
C PHE A 142 -4.33 -18.61 -1.11
N CYS A 143 -5.50 -18.64 -0.44
CA CYS A 143 -6.55 -17.61 -0.55
C CYS A 143 -6.66 -16.68 0.66
N ALA A 144 -7.39 -15.58 0.48
CA ALA A 144 -7.74 -14.64 1.55
C ALA A 144 -8.41 -15.31 2.77
N CYS A 145 -9.08 -16.44 2.55
CA CYS A 145 -9.60 -17.35 3.56
C CYS A 145 -8.53 -17.76 4.61
N HIS A 146 -7.31 -18.05 4.17
CA HIS A 146 -6.22 -18.51 5.03
C HIS A 146 -5.63 -17.34 5.82
N LEU A 147 -5.58 -16.14 5.22
CA LEU A 147 -5.23 -14.92 5.95
C LEU A 147 -6.26 -14.65 7.05
N TYR A 148 -7.55 -14.76 6.74
CA TYR A 148 -8.61 -14.61 7.73
C TYR A 148 -8.49 -15.63 8.87
N GLY A 149 -8.28 -16.92 8.55
CA GLY A 149 -8.05 -17.96 9.55
C GLY A 149 -6.82 -17.67 10.43
N PHE A 150 -5.70 -17.31 9.80
CA PHE A 150 -4.48 -16.90 10.51
C PHE A 150 -4.74 -15.72 11.46
N PHE A 151 -5.40 -14.65 11.01
CA PHE A 151 -5.70 -13.51 11.87
C PHE A 151 -6.68 -13.86 12.99
N ARG A 152 -7.62 -14.76 12.75
CA ARG A 152 -8.48 -15.26 13.81
C ARG A 152 -7.68 -16.00 14.86
N GLU A 153 -6.84 -16.95 14.48
CA GLU A 153 -6.08 -17.77 15.44
C GLU A 153 -5.00 -16.96 16.16
N ALA A 154 -4.21 -16.18 15.43
CA ALA A 154 -3.10 -15.42 15.98
C ALA A 154 -3.53 -14.28 16.91
N PHE A 155 -4.79 -13.84 16.84
CA PHE A 155 -5.30 -12.70 17.62
C PHE A 155 -6.60 -13.01 18.40
N ALA A 156 -7.07 -14.27 18.42
CA ALA A 156 -8.23 -14.66 19.23
C ALA A 156 -7.96 -14.61 20.74
N ASP A 157 -6.70 -14.73 21.17
CA ASP A 157 -6.34 -14.82 22.58
C ASP A 157 -6.25 -13.46 23.33
N GLU A 158 -6.52 -12.31 22.67
CA GLU A 158 -6.61 -11.00 23.37
C GLU A 158 -8.05 -10.66 23.85
N GLY A 159 -9.02 -11.59 23.73
CA GLY A 159 -10.44 -11.35 24.04
C GLY A 159 -10.95 -11.90 25.38
N GLY A 160 -10.08 -12.29 26.31
CA GLY A 160 -10.47 -12.91 27.58
C GLY A 160 -9.66 -12.42 28.77
N GLN A 161 -9.88 -11.18 29.20
CA GLN A 161 -9.86 -10.70 30.60
C GLN A 161 -10.40 -9.28 30.69
#